data_AF-A0A4Q4CCW8-F1
#
_entry.id   AF-A0A4Q4CCW8-F1
#
_cell.length_a   1.000
_cell.length_b   1.000
_cell.length_c   1.000
_cell.angle_alpha   90.00
_cell.angle_beta   90.00
_cell.angle_gamma   90.00
#
_symmetry.space_group_name_H-M   'P 1'
#
loop_
_entity.id
_entity.type
_entity.pdbx_description
1 polymer ?
#
loop_
_entity_poly.entity_id
_entity_poly.type
_entity_poly.pdbx_seq_one_letter_code
_entity_poly.pdbx_strand_id
1 'polypeptide(L)' 'MQILDRRLNPSGRSLPNRQRFLRRAKTLVQEAVRDASAKRDIRSADAGGEVSIPLH' A
#
# COMPACT_ATOMS: atom_id res chain seq x y z
N MET A 1 -10.94 29.61 16.76
CA MET A 1 -9.84 29.27 17.68
C MET A 1 -9.36 27.87 17.33
N GLN A 2 -8.16 27.72 16.76
CA GLN A 2 -7.58 26.40 16.46
C GLN A 2 -6.55 26.06 17.54
N ILE A 3 -6.76 24.95 18.25
CA ILE A 3 -5.83 24.45 19.26
C ILE A 3 -4.84 23.53 18.54
N LEU A 4 -3.55 23.88 18.57
CA LEU A 4 -2.47 23.05 18.04
C LEU A 4 -1.76 22.35 19.21
N ASP A 5 -1.94 21.04 19.32
CA ASP A 5 -1.18 20.22 20.28
C ASP A 5 0.25 20.03 19.79
N ARG A 6 1.22 20.57 20.55
CA ARG A 6 2.66 20.53 20.24
C ARG A 6 3.41 19.45 21.02
N ARG A 7 2.71 18.64 21.82
CA ARG A 7 3.34 17.60 22.64
C ARG A 7 3.99 16.54 21.75
N LEU A 8 5.11 16.00 22.21
CA LEU A 8 5.77 14.88 21.53
C LEU A 8 4.81 13.69 21.50
N ASN A 9 4.50 13.19 20.31
CA ASN A 9 3.67 11.99 20.18
C ASN A 9 4.37 10.81 20.86
N PRO A 10 3.66 10.01 21.67
CA PRO A 10 4.23 8.81 22.27
C PRO A 10 4.74 7.88 21.17
N SER A 11 5.90 7.28 21.40
CA SER A 11 6.50 6.33 20.48
C SER A 11 5.52 5.20 20.19
N GLY A 12 5.14 5.03 18.92
CA GLY A 12 4.24 3.94 18.50
C GLY A 12 2.77 4.33 18.23
N ARG A 13 2.37 5.60 18.37
CA ARG A 13 1.00 6.05 17.99
C ARG A 13 0.60 5.64 16.57
N SER A 14 1.56 5.57 15.64
CA SER A 14 1.32 5.18 14.25
C SER A 14 1.56 3.70 13.96
N LEU A 15 1.93 2.87 14.93
CA LEU A 15 2.20 1.44 14.71
C LEU A 15 0.98 0.70 14.10
N PRO A 16 -0.25 0.87 14.62
CA PRO A 16 -1.43 0.23 14.01
C PRO A 16 -1.70 0.74 12.58
N ASN A 17 -1.45 2.02 12.30
CA ASN A 17 -1.57 2.59 10.97
C ASN A 17 -0.55 1.98 9.99
N ARG A 18 0.70 1.82 10.41
CA ARG A 18 1.75 1.18 9.61
C ARG A 18 1.41 -0.28 9.32
N GLN A 19 0.93 -1.04 10.31
CA GLN A 19 0.46 -2.42 10.09
C GLN A 19 -0.72 -2.48 9.12
N ARG A 20 -1.71 -1.59 9.25
CA ARG A 20 -2.84 -1.51 8.30
C ARG A 20 -2.38 -1.19 6.89
N PHE A 21 -1.46 -0.23 6.74
CA PHE A 21 -0.88 0.12 5.45
C PHE A 21 -0.19 -1.09 4.81
N LEU A 22 0.67 -1.80 5.55
CA LEU A 22 1.36 -2.99 5.03
C LEU A 22 0.39 -4.11 4.64
N ARG A 23 -0.68 -4.32 5.42
CA ARG A 23 -1.73 -5.30 5.05
C ARG A 23 -2.44 -4.90 3.77
N ARG A 24 -2.83 -3.64 3.62
CA ARG A 24 -3.48 -3.10 2.42
C ARG A 24 -2.57 -3.20 1.19
N ALA A 25 -1.32 -2.78 1.33
CA ALA A 25 -0.30 -2.87 0.29
C ALA A 25 -0.12 -4.30 -0.21
N LYS A 26 -0.02 -5.26 0.72
CA LYS A 26 0.11 -6.68 0.37
C LYS A 26 -1.06 -7.17 -0.48
N THR A 27 -2.29 -6.85 -0.07
CA THR A 27 -3.49 -7.27 -0.82
C THR A 27 -3.52 -6.68 -2.22
N LEU A 28 -3.27 -5.38 -2.37
CA LEU A 28 -3.29 -4.70 -3.68
C LEU A 28 -2.23 -5.27 -4.63
N VAL A 29 -1.02 -5.52 -4.13
CA VAL A 29 0.04 -6.12 -4.94
C VAL A 29 -0.35 -7.54 -5.38
N GLN A 30 -0.93 -8.34 -4.49
CA GLN A 30 -1.37 -9.70 -4.82
C GLN A 30 -2.46 -9.71 -5.89
N GLU A 31 -3.46 -8.83 -5.77
CA GLU A 31 -4.53 -8.68 -6.76
C GLU A 31 -3.97 -8.21 -8.11
N ALA A 32 -3.10 -7.20 -8.11
CA ALA A 32 -2.48 -6.70 -9.33
C ALA A 32 -1.65 -7.77 -10.05
N VAL A 33 -0.88 -8.58 -9.32
CA VAL A 33 -0.11 -9.69 -9.90
C VAL A 33 -1.05 -10.77 -10.46
N ARG A 34 -2.11 -11.13 -9.74
CA ARG A 34 -3.09 -12.12 -10.20
C ARG A 34 -3.78 -11.66 -11.48
N ASP A 35 -4.23 -10.41 -11.52
CA ASP A 35 -4.93 -9.84 -12.68
C ASP A 35 -4.00 -9.67 -13.88
N ALA A 36 -2.76 -9.22 -13.65
CA ALA A 36 -1.75 -9.13 -14.70
C ALA A 36 -1.43 -10.50 -15.30
N SER A 37 -1.30 -11.53 -14.45
CA SER A 37 -1.01 -12.91 -14.89
C SER A 37 -2.19 -13.53 -15.64
N ALA A 38 -3.43 -13.20 -15.26
CA ALA A 38 -4.63 -13.69 -15.94
C ALA A 38 -4.87 -13.04 -17.31
N LYS A 39 -4.44 -11.78 -17.49
CA LYS A 39 -4.71 -10.99 -18.70
C LYS A 39 -3.55 -10.97 -19.71
N ARG A 40 -2.32 -11.29 -19.29
CA ARG A 40 -1.14 -11.24 -20.18
C ARG A 40 -0.96 -12.53 -20.98
N ASP A 41 -0.72 -12.36 -22.28
CA ASP A 41 -0.18 -13.40 -23.16
C ASP A 41 1.29 -13.66 -22.80
N ILE A 42 1.73 -14.92 -22.85
CA ILE A 42 3.04 -15.41 -22.35
C ILE A 42 4.22 -14.61 -22.93
N ARG A 43 4.04 -14.06 -24.15
CA ARG A 43 5.02 -13.21 -24.85
C ARG A 43 5.30 -11.85 -24.19
N SER A 44 4.45 -11.40 -23.28
CA SER A 44 4.53 -10.09 -22.61
C SER A 44 4.82 -10.19 -21.11
N ALA A 45 5.16 -11.38 -20.61
CA ALA A 45 5.43 -11.64 -19.20
C ALA A 45 6.68 -10.89 -18.67
N ASP A 46 7.64 -10.59 -19.56
CA ASP A 46 8.90 -9.91 -19.20
C ASP A 46 8.73 -8.39 -18.99
N ALA A 47 7.60 -7.81 -19.41
CA ALA A 47 7.33 -6.40 -19.15
C ALA A 47 6.96 -6.20 -17.67
N GLY A 48 7.62 -5.28 -16.96
CA GLY A 48 7.26 -4.92 -15.59
C GLY A 48 5.80 -4.43 -15.46
N GLY A 49 5.28 -4.40 -14.24
CA GLY A 49 3.97 -3.83 -13.91
C GLY A 49 4.08 -2.81 -12.78
N GLU A 50 3.34 -1.71 -12.87
CA GLU A 50 3.30 -0.67 -11.84
C GLU A 50 2.04 -0.84 -10.98
N VAL A 51 2.19 -0.75 -9.66
CA VAL A 51 1.08 -0.86 -8.68
C VAL A 51 1.13 0.34 -7.74
N SER A 52 0.07 1.15 -7.77
CA SER A 52 -0.05 2.32 -6.87
C SER A 52 -0.83 1.97 -5.62
N ILE A 53 -0.29 2.32 -4.44
CA ILE A 53 -0.92 2.07 -3.13
C ILE A 53 -1.38 3.41 -2.54
N PRO A 54 -2.70 3.67 -2.41
CA PRO A 54 -3.20 4.94 -1.91
C PRO A 54 -3.04 5.11 -0.40
N LEU A 55 -2.57 6.30 -0.01
CA LEU A 55 -2.48 6.80 1.36
C LEU A 55 -3.72 7.65 1.68
N HIS A 56 -4.86 6.99 1.84
CA HIS A 56 -6.03 7.56 2.53
C HIS A 56 -6.03 7.14 3.99
#